data_AF-A0A1V9K0C6-F1
#
_entry.id   AF-A0A1V9K0C6-F1
#
_cell.length_a   1.000
_cell.length_b   1.000
_cell.length_c   1.000
_cell.angle_alpha   90.00
_cell.angle_beta   90.00
_cell.angle_gamma   90.00
#
_symmetry.space_group_name_H-M   'P 1'
#
loop_
_entity.id
_entity.type
_entity.pdbx_description
1 polymer ?
#
loop_
_entity_poly.entity_id
_entity_poly.type
_entity_poly.pdbx_seq_one_letter_code
_entity_poly.pdbx_strand_id
1 'polypeptide(L)'
;MSTRAAIEELLRAGYSDRAIARQVHVRTETVGEIRALLALPPHKPGPSRSTHEDLFWRRAAPTTDGHLLWPYTTTALRVGHEGARQSAYRIAFTLGWQREPVGSVKPGCGVARCVHPRHVEDQPMRDQYAAIFGSQAA
;
A
#
# COMPACT_ATOMS: atom_id res chain seq x y z
N MET A 1 34.84 10.17 23.49
CA MET A 1 34.48 9.02 24.35
C MET A 1 33.02 8.69 24.10
N SER A 2 32.75 7.47 23.66
CA SER A 2 31.40 6.97 23.41
C SER A 2 30.72 6.66 24.74
N THR A 3 29.95 7.61 25.26
CA THR A 3 29.31 7.46 26.57
C THR A 3 28.01 6.67 26.42
N ARG A 4 27.72 5.83 27.43
CA ARG A 4 26.42 5.16 27.57
C ARG A 4 25.26 6.15 27.41
N ALA A 5 25.39 7.34 27.99
CA ALA A 5 24.40 8.43 27.88
C ALA A 5 24.08 8.80 26.41
N ALA A 6 25.09 8.88 25.53
CA ALA A 6 24.87 9.19 24.12
C ALA A 6 24.11 8.07 23.39
N ILE A 7 24.34 6.80 23.77
CA ILE A 7 23.57 5.66 23.23
C ILE A 7 22.12 5.73 23.69
N GLU A 8 21.88 6.02 24.98
CA GLU A 8 20.51 6.10 25.50
C GLU A 8 19.71 7.26 24.88
N GLU A 9 20.35 8.41 24.65
CA GLU A 9 19.72 9.56 23.98
C GLU A 9 19.27 9.18 22.56
N LEU A 10 20.16 8.56 21.78
CA LEU A 10 19.82 8.15 20.41
C LEU A 10 18.78 7.01 20.36
N LEU A 11 18.78 6.12 21.35
CA LEU A 11 17.75 5.08 21.50
C LEU A 11 16.38 5.69 21.78
N ARG A 12 16.30 6.68 22.67
CA ARG A 12 15.06 7.42 22.96
C ARG A 12 14.60 8.26 21.76
N ALA A 13 15.53 8.77 20.97
CA ALA A 13 15.25 9.45 19.70
C ALA A 13 14.80 8.51 18.56
N GLY A 14 14.71 7.20 18.80
CA GLY A 14 14.12 6.24 17.86
C GLY A 14 15.08 5.74 16.78
N TYR A 15 16.40 5.96 16.92
CA TYR A 15 17.36 5.46 15.95
C TYR A 15 17.50 3.93 16.01
N SER A 16 17.88 3.33 14.87
CA SER A 16 18.23 1.91 14.79
C SER A 16 19.57 1.61 15.44
N ASP A 17 19.73 0.39 15.98
CA ASP A 17 20.95 -0.01 16.67
C ASP A 17 22.19 0.10 15.77
N ARG A 18 22.04 -0.23 14.48
CA ARG A 18 23.10 -0.10 13.48
C ARG A 18 23.48 1.35 13.19
N ALA A 19 22.51 2.27 13.19
CA ALA A 19 22.78 3.70 12.99
C ALA A 19 23.53 4.28 14.20
N ILE A 20 23.08 3.94 15.41
CA ILE A 20 23.72 4.36 16.66
C ILE A 20 25.15 3.81 16.76
N ALA A 21 25.33 2.51 16.48
CA ALA A 21 26.63 1.85 16.49
C ALA A 21 27.63 2.54 15.54
N ARG A 22 27.17 2.94 14.35
CA ARG A 22 28.00 3.68 13.37
C ARG A 22 28.36 5.09 13.86
N GLN A 23 27.41 5.81 14.44
CA GLN A 23 27.58 7.20 14.87
C GLN A 23 28.43 7.33 16.12
N VAL A 24 28.27 6.38 17.05
CA VAL A 24 28.94 6.38 18.36
C VAL A 24 30.16 5.44 18.34
N HIS A 25 30.49 4.83 17.19
CA HIS A 25 31.64 3.93 17.01
C HIS A 25 31.71 2.77 18.02
N VAL A 26 30.56 2.12 18.26
CA VAL A 26 30.45 0.93 19.12
C VAL A 26 29.93 -0.26 18.32
N ARG A 27 30.00 -1.46 18.92
CA ARG A 27 29.40 -2.66 18.35
C ARG A 27 27.88 -2.59 18.43
N THR A 28 27.20 -3.21 17.47
CA THR A 28 25.72 -3.17 17.42
C THR A 28 25.12 -3.94 18.59
N GLU A 29 25.80 -5.00 19.02
CA GLU A 29 25.48 -5.83 20.18
C GLU A 29 25.41 -4.98 21.46
N THR A 30 26.39 -4.09 21.67
CA THR A 30 26.41 -3.18 22.82
C THR A 30 25.20 -2.25 22.85
N VAL A 31 24.75 -1.77 21.69
CA VAL A 31 23.53 -0.95 21.59
C VAL A 31 22.28 -1.79 21.88
N GLY A 32 22.23 -3.04 21.39
CA GLY A 32 21.15 -3.99 21.64
C GLY A 32 21.01 -4.36 23.12
N GLU A 33 22.12 -4.59 23.82
CA GLU A 33 22.14 -4.83 25.27
C GLU A 33 21.57 -3.65 26.05
N ILE A 34 21.98 -2.41 25.69
CA ILE A 34 21.46 -1.20 26.33
C ILE A 34 19.97 -1.00 26.02
N ARG A 35 19.54 -1.28 24.78
CA ARG A 35 18.11 -1.26 24.41
C ARG A 35 17.29 -2.23 25.26
N ALA A 36 17.78 -3.46 25.43
CA ALA A 36 17.14 -4.47 26.25
C ALA A 36 17.08 -4.07 27.73
N LEU A 37 18.16 -3.50 28.26
CA LEU A 37 18.23 -2.98 29.63
C LEU A 37 17.22 -1.86 29.88
N LEU A 38 16.97 -1.02 28.88
CA LEU A 38 15.97 0.05 28.93
C LEU A 38 14.54 -0.44 28.62
N ALA A 39 14.34 -1.74 28.40
CA ALA A 39 13.07 -2.33 27.97
C ALA A 39 12.45 -1.62 26.75
N LEU A 40 13.30 -1.10 25.85
CA LEU A 40 12.85 -0.41 24.64
C LEU A 40 12.52 -1.45 23.56
N PRO A 41 11.46 -1.24 22.77
CA PRO A 41 11.12 -2.15 21.68
C PRO A 41 12.25 -2.20 20.65
N PRO A 42 12.45 -3.34 19.97
CA PRO A 42 13.40 -3.43 18.88
C PRO A 42 13.00 -2.45 17.78
N HIS A 43 14.00 -1.77 17.22
CA HIS A 43 13.77 -0.87 16.09
C HIS A 43 13.23 -1.67 14.90
N LYS A 44 12.00 -1.38 14.46
CA LYS A 44 11.40 -2.00 13.27
C LYS A 44 11.95 -1.32 12.01
N PRO A 45 12.71 -2.02 11.15
CA PRO A 45 13.23 -1.41 9.94
C PRO A 45 12.09 -1.13 8.94
N GLY A 46 11.96 0.14 8.55
CA GLY A 46 11.16 0.61 7.42
C GLY A 46 9.63 0.50 7.59
N PRO A 47 8.87 1.09 6.65
CA PRO A 47 7.44 0.82 6.55
C PRO A 47 7.21 -0.68 6.37
N SER A 48 6.14 -1.21 6.96
CA SER A 48 5.63 -2.54 6.64
C SER A 48 5.60 -2.74 5.13
N ARG A 49 5.85 -3.99 4.65
CA ARG A 49 5.70 -4.34 3.23
C ARG A 49 4.41 -3.71 2.71
N SER A 50 4.51 -2.76 1.77
CA SER A 50 3.34 -2.06 1.25
C SER A 50 2.34 -3.09 0.76
N THR A 51 1.11 -3.05 1.27
CA THR A 51 0.04 -3.90 0.76
C THR A 51 -0.35 -3.48 -0.65
N HIS A 52 -1.09 -4.32 -1.37
CA HIS A 52 -1.64 -3.92 -2.67
C HIS A 52 -2.55 -2.69 -2.55
N GLU A 53 -3.27 -2.55 -1.43
CA GLU A 53 -4.07 -1.39 -1.09
C GLU A 53 -3.21 -0.13 -0.88
N ASP A 54 -2.11 -0.23 -0.12
CA ASP A 54 -1.20 0.91 0.09
C ASP A 54 -0.61 1.39 -1.25
N LEU A 55 -0.19 0.44 -2.10
CA LEU A 55 0.35 0.76 -3.41
C LEU A 55 -0.72 1.35 -4.34
N PHE A 56 -1.97 0.91 -4.21
CA PHE A 56 -3.10 1.44 -4.94
C PHE A 56 -3.33 2.90 -4.58
N TRP A 57 -3.55 3.22 -3.29
CA TRP A 57 -3.81 4.59 -2.85
C TRP A 57 -2.66 5.55 -3.13
N ARG A 58 -1.41 5.07 -3.04
CA ARG A 58 -0.22 5.88 -3.36
C ARG A 58 -0.13 6.27 -4.85
N ARG A 59 -0.69 5.45 -5.74
CA ARG A 59 -0.55 5.59 -7.20
C ARG A 59 -1.79 6.17 -7.87
N ALA A 60 -2.95 5.96 -7.27
CA ALA A 60 -4.21 6.49 -7.75
C ALA A 60 -4.21 8.03 -7.64
N ALA A 61 -4.64 8.71 -8.69
CA ALA A 61 -4.66 10.17 -8.76
C ALA A 61 -6.11 10.67 -8.65
N PRO A 62 -6.47 11.41 -7.58
CA PRO A 62 -7.80 12.00 -7.47
C PRO A 62 -7.97 13.13 -8.50
N THR A 63 -9.19 13.30 -8.98
CA THR A 63 -9.56 14.38 -9.90
C THR A 63 -10.62 15.29 -9.29
N THR A 64 -10.78 16.50 -9.83
CA THR A 64 -11.70 17.52 -9.28
C THR A 64 -13.18 17.18 -9.45
N ASP A 65 -13.50 16.28 -10.38
CA ASP A 65 -14.84 15.79 -10.72
C ASP A 65 -15.26 14.56 -9.88
N GLY A 66 -14.47 14.16 -8.88
CA GLY A 66 -14.78 13.05 -7.99
C GLY A 66 -14.40 11.66 -8.54
N HIS A 67 -13.65 11.61 -9.65
CA HIS A 67 -13.04 10.38 -10.12
C HIS A 67 -11.69 10.12 -9.43
N LEU A 68 -11.23 8.88 -9.60
CA LEU A 68 -9.93 8.45 -9.14
C LEU A 68 -9.27 7.73 -10.31
N LEU A 69 -8.27 8.35 -10.92
CA LEU A 69 -7.66 7.83 -12.14
C LEU A 69 -6.44 6.98 -11.85
N TRP A 70 -6.29 5.92 -12.63
CA TRP A 70 -5.04 5.17 -12.68
C TRP A 70 -4.13 5.79 -13.75
N PRO A 71 -3.00 6.41 -13.37
CA PRO A 71 -2.18 7.16 -14.32
C PRO A 71 -1.37 6.25 -15.26
N TYR A 72 -1.20 4.97 -14.91
CA TYR A 72 -0.37 4.03 -15.66
C TYR A 72 -1.18 3.23 -16.70
N THR A 73 -0.50 2.78 -17.76
CA THR A 73 -1.10 1.89 -18.78
C THR A 73 -1.33 0.48 -18.24
N THR A 74 -0.41 -0.01 -17.41
CA THR A 74 -0.56 -1.28 -16.71
C THR A 74 -1.34 -1.11 -15.42
N THR A 75 -2.35 -1.95 -15.22
CA THR A 75 -3.15 -1.99 -13.99
C THR A 75 -2.60 -3.02 -13.00
N ALA A 76 -1.58 -3.79 -13.37
CA ALA A 76 -1.00 -4.81 -12.50
C ALA A 76 -0.12 -4.19 -11.41
N LEU A 77 -0.51 -4.42 -10.16
CA LEU A 77 0.23 -4.07 -8.94
C LEU A 77 0.90 -5.31 -8.38
N ARG A 78 2.16 -5.15 -7.96
CA ARG A 78 2.95 -6.21 -7.35
C ARG A 78 3.56 -5.71 -6.05
N VAL A 79 3.42 -6.49 -4.99
CA VAL A 79 4.08 -6.26 -3.71
C VAL A 79 5.38 -7.04 -3.66
N GLY A 80 6.52 -6.34 -3.67
CA GLY A 80 7.85 -6.96 -3.63
C GLY A 80 8.25 -7.73 -4.90
N HIS A 81 9.39 -8.42 -4.85
CA HIS A 81 9.96 -9.15 -6.00
C HIS A 81 9.30 -10.51 -6.28
N GLU A 82 8.52 -11.06 -5.36
CA GLU A 82 7.85 -12.36 -5.53
C GLU A 82 6.32 -12.29 -5.44
N GLY A 83 5.75 -11.13 -5.06
CA GLY A 83 4.32 -11.03 -4.83
C GLY A 83 3.48 -11.29 -6.08
N ALA A 84 2.25 -11.76 -5.86
CA ALA A 84 1.25 -11.91 -6.89
C ALA A 84 0.89 -10.55 -7.53
N ARG A 85 0.61 -10.58 -8.83
CA ARG A 85 0.10 -9.41 -9.55
C ARG A 85 -1.40 -9.30 -9.32
N GLN A 86 -1.85 -8.16 -8.82
CA GLN A 86 -3.26 -7.86 -8.64
C GLN A 86 -3.64 -6.62 -9.45
N SER A 87 -4.79 -6.64 -10.12
CA SER A 87 -5.26 -5.51 -10.91
C SER A 87 -5.75 -4.37 -10.01
N ALA A 88 -5.40 -3.13 -10.37
CA ALA A 88 -5.90 -1.91 -9.71
C ALA A 88 -7.43 -1.85 -9.69
N TYR A 89 -8.10 -2.32 -10.75
CA TYR A 89 -9.56 -2.41 -10.79
C TYR A 89 -10.11 -3.44 -9.81
N ARG A 90 -9.44 -4.60 -9.66
CA ARG A 90 -9.88 -5.62 -8.70
C ARG A 90 -9.70 -5.12 -7.26
N ILE A 91 -8.59 -4.44 -6.98
CA ILE A 91 -8.37 -3.80 -5.67
C ILE A 91 -9.45 -2.76 -5.38
N ALA A 92 -9.69 -1.83 -6.31
CA ALA A 92 -10.75 -0.84 -6.19
C ALA A 92 -12.11 -1.47 -5.92
N PHE A 93 -12.42 -2.58 -6.61
CA PHE A 93 -13.67 -3.30 -6.43
C PHE A 93 -13.78 -3.90 -5.04
N THR A 94 -12.76 -4.63 -4.58
CA THR A 94 -12.76 -5.22 -3.24
C THR A 94 -12.89 -4.14 -2.15
N LEU A 95 -12.26 -2.97 -2.33
CA LEU A 95 -12.38 -1.83 -1.40
C LEU A 95 -13.80 -1.25 -1.35
N GLY A 96 -14.49 -1.16 -2.49
CA GLY A 96 -15.83 -0.57 -2.57
C GLY A 96 -16.96 -1.52 -2.19
N TRP A 97 -16.82 -2.80 -2.52
CA TRP A 97 -17.89 -3.80 -2.44
C TRP A 97 -17.67 -4.86 -1.35
N GLN A 98 -16.50 -4.85 -0.69
CA GLN A 98 -16.13 -5.78 0.38
C GLN A 98 -16.29 -7.26 0.00
N ARG A 99 -16.11 -7.58 -1.28
CA ARG A 99 -16.15 -8.95 -1.82
C ARG A 99 -15.17 -9.08 -2.98
N GLU A 100 -14.80 -10.31 -3.30
CA GLU A 100 -13.99 -10.56 -4.50
C GLU A 100 -14.83 -10.36 -5.79
N PRO A 101 -14.25 -9.72 -6.83
CA PRO A 101 -14.93 -9.55 -8.10
C PRO A 101 -14.99 -10.84 -8.90
N VAL A 102 -16.13 -11.06 -9.56
CA VAL A 102 -16.34 -12.15 -10.49
C VAL A 102 -16.04 -11.68 -11.92
N GLY A 103 -15.12 -12.39 -12.59
CA GLY A 103 -14.73 -12.08 -13.96
C GLY A 103 -13.93 -10.77 -14.09
N SER A 104 -14.13 -10.09 -15.22
CA SER A 104 -13.45 -8.83 -15.52
C SER A 104 -14.08 -7.65 -14.79
N VAL A 105 -13.24 -6.75 -14.23
CA VAL A 105 -13.69 -5.50 -13.60
C VAL A 105 -13.38 -4.33 -14.52
N LYS A 106 -14.36 -3.45 -14.72
CA LYS A 106 -14.27 -2.27 -15.58
C LYS A 106 -14.90 -1.04 -14.89
N PRO A 107 -14.49 0.18 -15.26
CA PRO A 107 -15.23 1.37 -14.84
C PRO A 107 -16.63 1.39 -15.45
N GLY A 108 -17.66 1.57 -14.63
CA GLY A 108 -19.06 1.81 -15.03
C GLY A 108 -19.39 3.29 -15.24
N CYS A 109 -18.57 4.19 -14.69
CA CYS A 109 -18.81 5.65 -14.76
C CYS A 109 -18.52 6.32 -16.12
N GLY A 110 -18.18 5.55 -17.17
CA GLY A 110 -17.83 6.08 -18.50
C GLY A 110 -16.45 6.73 -18.62
N VAL A 111 -15.79 7.07 -17.51
CA VAL A 111 -14.43 7.65 -17.51
C VAL A 111 -13.37 6.56 -17.64
N ALA A 112 -12.56 6.66 -18.69
CA ALA A 112 -11.45 5.74 -18.93
C ALA A 112 -10.43 5.76 -17.78
N ARG A 113 -9.97 4.57 -17.37
CA ARG A 113 -9.00 4.38 -16.27
C ARG A 113 -9.47 4.88 -14.90
N CYS A 114 -10.77 5.12 -14.72
CA CYS A 114 -11.32 5.36 -13.40
C CYS A 114 -11.26 4.08 -12.55
N VAL A 115 -10.57 4.16 -11.42
CA VAL A 115 -10.44 3.13 -10.40
C VAL A 115 -11.09 3.54 -9.09
N HIS A 116 -12.02 4.50 -9.12
CA HIS A 116 -12.75 4.90 -7.91
C HIS A 116 -13.56 3.70 -7.38
N PRO A 117 -13.48 3.33 -6.09
CA PRO A 117 -14.10 2.12 -5.56
C PRO A 117 -15.60 1.98 -5.83
N ARG A 118 -16.32 3.11 -5.93
CA ARG A 118 -17.76 3.15 -6.24
C ARG A 118 -18.09 3.22 -7.73
N HIS A 119 -17.09 3.38 -8.60
CA HIS A 119 -17.27 3.54 -10.05
C HIS A 119 -16.85 2.29 -10.84
N VAL A 120 -16.40 1.24 -10.16
CA VAL A 120 -15.97 -0.02 -10.78
C VAL A 120 -17.02 -1.12 -10.59
N GLU A 121 -17.17 -1.93 -11.62
CA GLU A 121 -18.20 -2.96 -11.72
C GLU A 121 -17.57 -4.27 -12.22
N ASP A 122 -17.96 -5.38 -11.61
CA ASP A 122 -17.58 -6.71 -12.06
C ASP A 122 -18.55 -7.24 -13.13
N GLN A 123 -18.31 -8.45 -13.61
CA GLN A 123 -19.01 -8.95 -14.79
C GLN A 123 -20.52 -9.15 -14.57
N PRO A 124 -20.98 -9.81 -13.48
CA PRO A 124 -22.42 -9.97 -13.24
C PRO A 124 -23.20 -8.66 -13.15
N MET A 125 -22.61 -7.62 -12.55
CA MET A 125 -23.26 -6.30 -12.47
C MET A 125 -23.52 -5.71 -13.85
N ARG A 126 -22.51 -5.78 -14.74
CA ARG A 126 -22.65 -5.27 -16.11
C ARG A 126 -23.62 -6.11 -16.93
N ASP A 127 -23.61 -7.43 -16.76
CA ASP A 127 -24.52 -8.33 -17.46
C ASP A 127 -25.98 -8.07 -17.03
N GLN A 128 -26.21 -7.79 -15.74
CA GLN A 128 -27.51 -7.39 -15.22
C GLN A 128 -27.98 -6.05 -15.82
N TYR A 129 -27.11 -5.05 -15.90
CA TYR A 129 -27.46 -3.77 -16.53
C TYR A 129 -27.79 -3.93 -18.02
N ALA A 130 -27.00 -4.73 -18.75
CA ALA A 130 -27.27 -5.02 -20.16
C ALA A 130 -28.61 -5.75 -20.36
N ALA A 131 -28.95 -6.67 -19.46
CA ALA A 131 -30.23 -7.38 -19.50
C ALA A 131 -31.43 -6.47 -19.22
N ILE A 132 -31.29 -5.46 -18.34
CA ILE A 132 -32.37 -4.55 -17.96
C ILE A 132 -32.54 -3.41 -18.97
N PHE A 133 -31.45 -2.80 -19.43
CA PHE A 133 -31.48 -1.56 -20.21
C PHE A 133 -31.14 -1.74 -21.69
N GLY A 134 -30.81 -2.97 -22.12
CA GLY A 134 -30.37 -3.26 -23.48
C GLY A 134 -28.92 -2.83 -23.73
N SER A 135 -28.17 -3.64 -24.46
CA SER A 135 -26.80 -3.32 -24.84
C SER A 135 -26.78 -2.20 -25.88
N GLN A 136 -26.51 -0.95 -25.50
CA GLN A 136 -26.04 0.02 -26.48
C GLN A 136 -24.57 -0.27 -26.78
N ALA A 137 -24.34 -1.01 -27.86
CA ALA A 137 -23.04 -1.11 -28.49
C ALA A 137 -22.69 0.25 -29.11
N ALA A 138 -21.60 0.85 -28.67
CA ALA A 138 -20.89 1.92 -29.37
C ALA A 138 -19.49 1.40 -29.71
#